data_AF-A0A9P5VRB7-F1
#
_entry.id   AF-A0A9P5VRB7-F1
#
_cell.length_a   1.000
_cell.length_b   1.000
_cell.length_c   1.000
_cell.angle_alpha   90.00
_cell.angle_beta   90.00
_cell.angle_gamma   90.00
#
_symmetry.space_group_name_H-M   'P 1'
#
loop_
_entity.id
_entity.type
_entity.pdbx_description
1 polymer ?
#
loop_
_entity_poly.entity_id
_entity_poly.type
_entity_poly.pdbx_seq_one_letter_code
_entity_poly.pdbx_strand_id
1 'polypeptide(L)'
;ALAILKAGGAYVPFDPTNPKDRLEGILKDSLPTVMLVDTTGRSMLREAGVLDSNQKVTLCPVMVDPNDNLSSHSANPRVPILTSRHLAYIIYTSGSTGKPKGVMVEHQ
;
A
#
# COMPACT_ATOMS: atom_id res chain seq x y z
N ALA A 1 0.69 6.94 -4.28
CA ALA A 1 1.93 6.99 -3.49
C ALA A 1 2.11 8.31 -2.73
N LEU A 2 2.15 9.47 -3.41
CA LEU A 2 2.45 10.76 -2.75
C LEU A 2 1.50 11.11 -1.58
N ALA A 3 0.20 10.83 -1.71
CA ALA A 3 -0.76 11.06 -0.62
C ALA A 3 -0.41 10.25 0.65
N ILE A 4 0.10 9.02 0.49
CA ILE A 4 0.52 8.17 1.62
C ILE A 4 1.71 8.81 2.33
N LEU A 5 2.72 9.25 1.57
CA LEU A 5 3.91 9.90 2.12
C LEU A 5 3.56 11.22 2.82
N LYS A 6 2.68 12.03 2.23
CA LYS A 6 2.20 13.29 2.83
C LYS A 6 1.39 13.07 4.10
N ALA A 7 0.68 11.94 4.22
CA ALA A 7 0.00 11.53 5.43
C ALA A 7 0.95 10.92 6.49
N GLY A 8 2.22 10.69 6.14
CA GLY A 8 3.22 10.10 7.03
C GLY A 8 3.27 8.58 7.04
N GLY A 9 2.57 7.92 6.11
CA GLY A 9 2.65 6.47 5.94
C GLY A 9 3.77 6.06 5.00
N ALA A 10 4.21 4.80 5.13
CA ALA A 10 4.97 4.10 4.12
C ALA A 10 4.05 3.26 3.24
N TYR A 11 4.40 3.05 1.97
CA TYR A 11 3.62 2.18 1.08
C TYR A 11 4.38 0.92 0.68
N VAL A 12 3.63 -0.15 0.46
CA VAL A 12 4.12 -1.39 -0.15
C VAL A 12 3.54 -1.45 -1.56
N PRO A 13 4.37 -1.42 -2.62
CA PRO A 13 3.89 -1.72 -3.97
C PRO A 13 3.30 -3.12 -4.00
N PHE A 14 2.07 -3.23 -4.50
CA PHE A 14 1.32 -4.48 -4.49
C PHE A 14 0.75 -4.73 -5.87
N ASP A 15 1.35 -5.70 -6.58
CA ASP A 15 0.98 -6.05 -7.94
C ASP A 15 0.14 -7.33 -7.93
N PRO A 16 -1.16 -7.27 -8.27
CA PRO A 16 -2.09 -8.39 -8.20
C PRO A 16 -1.81 -9.50 -9.21
N THR A 17 -0.88 -9.30 -10.16
CA THR A 17 -0.46 -10.34 -11.12
C THR A 17 0.51 -11.36 -10.52
N ASN A 18 1.04 -11.11 -9.32
CA ASN A 18 1.88 -12.07 -8.61
C ASN A 18 1.10 -13.33 -8.19
N PRO A 19 1.78 -14.49 -8.02
CA PRO A 19 1.15 -15.69 -7.49
C PRO A 19 0.50 -15.48 -6.12
N LYS A 20 -0.63 -16.15 -5.86
CA LYS A 20 -1.41 -16.05 -4.62
C LYS A 20 -0.54 -16.16 -3.36
N ASP A 21 0.29 -17.19 -3.26
CA ASP A 21 1.15 -17.43 -2.09
C ASP A 21 2.10 -16.25 -1.80
N ARG A 22 2.58 -15.58 -2.85
CA ARG A 22 3.42 -14.39 -2.71
C ARG A 22 2.61 -13.20 -2.20
N LEU A 23 1.40 -12.99 -2.73
CA LEU A 23 0.50 -11.93 -2.30
C LEU A 23 0.11 -12.09 -0.82
N GLU A 24 -0.28 -13.30 -0.42
CA GLU A 24 -0.61 -13.63 0.97
C GLU A 24 0.59 -13.47 1.89
N GLY A 25 1.78 -13.89 1.44
CA GLY A 25 3.02 -13.71 2.19
C GLY A 25 3.31 -12.24 2.48
N ILE A 26 3.16 -11.37 1.47
CA ILE A 26 3.34 -9.92 1.63
C ILE A 26 2.31 -9.34 2.60
N LEU A 27 1.02 -9.68 2.47
CA LEU A 27 -0.02 -9.16 3.36
C LEU A 27 0.16 -9.62 4.80
N LYS A 28 0.57 -10.87 5.01
CA LYS A 28 0.81 -11.43 6.33
C LYS A 28 2.01 -10.80 7.03
N ASP A 29 3.06 -10.45 6.27
CA ASP A 29 4.27 -9.82 6.81
C ASP A 29 4.09 -8.31 7.03
N SER A 30 3.45 -7.60 6.09
CA SER A 30 3.28 -6.14 6.17
C SER A 30 2.08 -5.67 7.00
N LEU A 31 1.05 -6.49 7.20
CA LEU A 31 -0.17 -6.17 7.95
C LEU A 31 -0.72 -4.76 7.66
N PRO A 32 -0.96 -4.39 6.38
CA PRO A 32 -1.39 -3.04 6.05
C PRO A 32 -2.79 -2.76 6.59
N THR A 33 -2.99 -1.57 7.16
CA THR A 33 -4.31 -1.13 7.63
C THR A 33 -5.22 -0.73 6.46
N VAL A 34 -4.64 -0.10 5.42
CA VAL A 34 -5.36 0.39 4.24
C VAL A 34 -4.66 -0.09 2.98
N MET A 35 -5.45 -0.57 2.01
CA MET A 35 -4.99 -0.86 0.67
C MET A 35 -5.70 0.07 -0.30
N LEU A 36 -4.92 0.89 -1.00
CA LEU A 36 -5.41 1.67 -2.13
C LEU A 36 -5.52 0.76 -3.34
N VAL A 37 -6.71 0.63 -3.91
CA VAL A 37 -6.97 -0.29 -5.02
C VAL A 37 -7.93 0.33 -6.03
N ASP A 38 -7.65 0.19 -7.32
CA ASP A 38 -8.61 0.57 -8.37
C ASP A 38 -9.58 -0.58 -8.67
N THR A 39 -10.52 -0.35 -9.59
CA THR A 39 -11.53 -1.37 -9.95
C THR A 39 -10.88 -2.64 -10.51
N THR A 40 -9.84 -2.49 -11.35
CA THR A 40 -9.15 -3.61 -12.01
C THR A 40 -8.39 -4.46 -11.00
N GLY A 41 -7.54 -3.85 -10.18
CA GLY A 41 -6.78 -4.53 -9.14
C GLY A 41 -7.69 -5.19 -8.13
N ARG A 42 -8.83 -4.58 -7.79
CA ARG A 42 -9.81 -5.20 -6.89
C ARG A 42 -10.40 -6.48 -7.50
N SER A 43 -10.71 -6.49 -8.80
CA SER A 43 -11.18 -7.71 -9.47
C SER A 43 -10.12 -8.80 -9.46
N MET A 44 -8.89 -8.47 -9.87
CA MET A 44 -7.77 -9.42 -9.90
C MET A 44 -7.48 -10.05 -8.54
N LEU A 45 -7.51 -9.25 -7.46
CA LEU A 45 -7.29 -9.77 -6.11
C LEU A 45 -8.44 -10.66 -5.60
N ARG A 46 -9.67 -10.45 -6.08
CA ARG A 46 -10.79 -11.36 -5.80
C ARG A 46 -10.65 -12.65 -6.59
N GLU A 47 -10.29 -12.57 -7.88
CA GLU A 47 -10.07 -13.73 -8.75
C GLU A 47 -8.90 -14.58 -8.25
N ALA A 48 -7.83 -13.95 -7.76
CA ALA A 48 -6.71 -14.62 -7.11
C ALA A 48 -7.07 -15.21 -5.72
N GLY A 49 -8.28 -14.94 -5.20
CA GLY A 49 -8.73 -15.41 -3.89
C GLY A 49 -7.89 -14.86 -2.73
N VAL A 50 -7.36 -13.64 -2.86
CA VAL A 50 -6.57 -12.96 -1.83
C VAL A 50 -7.46 -12.10 -0.92
N LEU A 51 -8.52 -11.52 -1.49
CA LEU A 51 -9.52 -10.74 -0.76
C LEU A 51 -10.66 -11.62 -0.24
N ASP A 52 -10.33 -12.52 0.69
CA ASP A 52 -11.31 -13.31 1.43
C ASP A 52 -11.78 -12.56 2.69
N SER A 53 -12.91 -12.99 3.27
CA SER A 53 -13.56 -12.35 4.43
C SER A 53 -12.71 -12.24 5.71
N ASN A 54 -11.54 -12.89 5.76
CA ASN A 54 -10.64 -12.92 6.91
C ASN A 54 -9.53 -11.85 6.86
N GLN A 55 -9.35 -11.14 5.75
CA GLN A 55 -8.35 -10.08 5.62
C GLN A 55 -8.78 -8.82 6.39
N LYS A 56 -7.97 -8.42 7.39
CA LYS A 56 -8.18 -7.19 8.18
C LYS A 56 -7.57 -5.96 7.51
N VAL A 57 -7.85 -5.76 6.23
CA VAL A 57 -7.39 -4.58 5.47
C VAL A 57 -8.58 -3.79 4.93
N THR A 58 -8.58 -2.48 5.15
CA THR A 58 -9.58 -1.60 4.56
C THR A 58 -9.24 -1.34 3.10
N LEU A 59 -10.10 -1.79 2.18
CA LEU A 59 -9.98 -1.48 0.77
C LEU A 59 -10.50 -0.07 0.51
N CYS A 60 -9.59 0.83 0.14
CA CYS A 60 -9.91 2.19 -0.23
C CYS A 60 -9.85 2.32 -1.76
N PRO A 61 -10.98 2.58 -2.43
CA PRO A 61 -11.00 2.74 -3.87
C PRO A 61 -10.19 3.98 -4.28
N VAL A 62 -9.29 3.82 -5.25
CA VAL A 62 -8.64 4.96 -5.91
C VAL A 62 -9.62 5.51 -6.95
N MET A 63 -10.64 6.23 -6.48
CA MET A 63 -11.48 7.05 -7.34
C MET A 63 -11.22 8.50 -6.95
N VAL A 64 -10.74 9.29 -7.90
CA VAL A 64 -10.81 10.73 -7.80
C VAL A 64 -12.17 11.09 -8.36
N ASP A 65 -13.12 11.48 -7.51
CA ASP A 65 -14.35 12.09 -8.00
C ASP A 65 -13.93 13.39 -8.72
N PRO A 66 -14.29 13.61 -9.99
CA PRO A 66 -13.99 14.86 -10.67
C PRO A 66 -14.56 16.10 -9.95
N ASN A 67 -15.59 15.92 -9.12
CA ASN A 67 -16.19 16.95 -8.28
C ASN A 67 -15.57 17.06 -6.89
N ASP A 68 -14.67 16.13 -6.51
CA ASP A 68 -13.96 16.21 -5.23
C ASP A 68 -13.04 17.43 -5.29
N ASN A 69 -13.33 18.43 -4.46
CA ASN A 69 -12.60 19.70 -4.43
C ASN A 69 -11.30 19.54 -3.63
N LEU A 70 -10.42 18.65 -4.10
CA LEU A 70 -9.12 18.30 -3.50
C LEU A 70 -8.15 19.49 -3.51
N SER A 71 -8.43 20.51 -4.30
CA SER A 71 -7.69 21.77 -4.42
C SER A 71 -8.04 22.81 -3.36
N SER A 72 -9.00 22.53 -2.46
CA SER A 72 -9.37 23.43 -1.36
C SER A 72 -8.23 23.75 -0.38
N HIS A 73 -7.15 22.95 -0.39
CA HIS A 73 -5.97 23.14 0.43
C HIS A 73 -4.71 23.18 -0.43
N SER A 74 -4.20 24.38 -0.72
CA SER A 74 -2.98 24.58 -1.52
C SER A 74 -1.68 24.32 -0.76
N ALA A 75 -1.75 24.25 0.58
CA ALA A 75 -0.58 24.03 1.42
C ALA A 75 -0.30 22.54 1.65
N ASN A 76 0.98 22.17 1.70
CA ASN A 76 1.38 20.83 2.14
C ASN A 76 0.93 20.58 3.59
N PRO A 77 0.43 19.39 3.92
CA PRO A 77 0.11 19.04 5.30
C PRO A 77 1.37 19.11 6.15
N ARG A 78 1.24 19.72 7.33
CA ARG A 78 2.31 19.77 8.32
C ARG A 78 2.03 18.69 9.37
N VAL A 79 2.88 17.67 9.41
CA VAL A 79 2.79 16.57 10.37
C VAL A 79 4.06 16.61 11.21
N PRO A 80 4.06 17.31 12.38
CA PRO A 80 5.30 17.67 13.10
C PRO A 80 6.16 16.49 13.56
N ILE A 81 5.58 15.29 13.68
CA ILE A 81 6.28 14.08 14.10
C ILE A 81 7.10 13.45 12.96
N LEU A 82 6.85 13.80 11.69
CA LEU A 82 7.56 13.20 10.57
C LEU A 82 8.99 13.73 10.45
N THR A 83 9.89 12.80 10.15
CA THR A 83 11.33 13.02 9.96
C THR A 83 11.80 12.22 8.76
N SER A 84 12.98 12.54 8.20
CA SER A 84 13.56 11.79 7.08
C SER A 84 13.88 10.33 7.40
N ARG A 85 13.91 9.96 8.69
CA ARG A 85 14.12 8.57 9.15
C ARG A 85 12.87 7.72 9.16
N HIS A 86 11.69 8.30 8.89
CA HIS A 86 10.49 7.50 8.72
C HIS A 86 10.57 6.74 7.39
N LEU A 87 9.93 5.58 7.34
CA LEU A 87 9.86 4.77 6.13
C LEU A 87 9.07 5.49 5.04
N ALA A 88 9.61 5.49 3.83
CA ALA A 88 8.92 5.93 2.62
C ALA A 88 8.19 4.76 1.96
N TYR A 89 8.87 3.62 1.83
CA TYR A 89 8.29 2.44 1.19
C TYR A 89 8.97 1.15 1.64
N ILE A 90 8.30 0.04 1.35
CA ILE A 90 8.84 -1.31 1.55
C ILE A 90 8.71 -2.07 0.23
N ILE A 91 9.83 -2.57 -0.30
CA ILE A 91 9.85 -3.40 -1.52
C ILE A 91 10.12 -4.86 -1.14
N TYR A 92 9.25 -5.76 -1.59
CA TYR A 92 9.42 -7.18 -1.34
C TYR A 92 10.25 -7.86 -2.43
N THR A 93 11.39 -8.43 -2.04
CA THR A 93 12.29 -9.18 -2.92
C THR A 93 12.07 -10.69 -2.78
N SER A 94 12.52 -11.47 -3.77
CA SER A 94 12.61 -12.93 -3.67
C SER A 94 13.74 -13.27 -2.68
N GLY A 95 13.38 -13.57 -1.43
CA GLY A 95 14.36 -13.98 -0.44
C GLY A 95 15.07 -15.27 -0.84
N SER A 96 16.34 -15.42 -0.44
CA SER A 96 17.13 -16.64 -0.68
C SER A 96 16.50 -17.94 -0.15
N THR A 97 15.57 -17.82 0.80
CA THR A 97 14.81 -18.93 1.41
C THR A 97 13.43 -19.13 0.77
N GLY A 98 13.17 -18.52 -0.40
CA GLY A 98 11.89 -18.58 -1.12
C GLY A 98 10.77 -17.70 -0.55
N LYS A 99 10.87 -17.28 0.72
CA LYS A 99 9.92 -16.35 1.35
C LYS A 99 10.22 -14.89 0.96
N PRO A 100 9.21 -14.09 0.57
CA PRO A 100 9.40 -12.66 0.33
C PRO A 100 9.97 -11.95 1.56
N LYS A 101 10.89 -11.01 1.36
CA LYS A 101 11.44 -10.15 2.42
C LYS A 101 11.22 -8.68 2.09
N GLY A 102 10.61 -7.94 3.01
CA GLY A 102 10.40 -6.50 2.89
C GLY A 102 11.68 -5.71 3.15
N VAL A 103 12.22 -5.06 2.13
CA VAL A 103 13.31 -4.09 2.26
C VAL A 103 12.71 -2.75 2.64
N MET A 104 12.99 -2.30 3.86
CA MET A 104 12.50 -1.03 4.41
C MET A 104 13.40 0.12 3.96
N VAL A 105 12.81 1.13 3.32
CA VAL A 105 13.54 2.31 2.81
C VAL A 105 12.99 3.57 3.46
N GLU A 106 13.89 4.37 4.04
CA GLU A 106 13.61 5.69 4.61
C GLU A 106 13.49 6.76 3.53
N HIS A 107 13.17 8.00 3.91
CA HIS A 107 13.05 9.13 2.96
C HIS A 107 14.39 9.71 2.47
N GLN A 108 15.52 9.31 3.08
CA GLN A 108 16.85 9.89 2.81
C GLN A 108 17.40 9.55 1.42
#